data_AF-A0A9N9X183-F1
#
_entry.id   AF-A0A9N9X183-F1
#
_cell.length_a   1.000
_cell.length_b   1.000
_cell.length_c   1.000
_cell.angle_alpha   90.00
_cell.angle_beta   90.00
_cell.angle_gamma   90.00
#
_symmetry.space_group_name_H-M   'P 1'
#
loop_
_entity.id
_entity.type
_entity.pdbx_description
1 polymer ?
#
loop_
_entity_poly.entity_id
_entity_poly.type
_entity_poly.pdbx_seq_one_letter_code
_entity_poly.pdbx_strand_id
1 'polypeptide(L)'
;MFNLILERCVAILQDHLDARDKVAVATTTPAAGGNLPSDAHVLLPAVKIWCDWMMCHTEVWNPPPSTQDFKIGCPGDAWSRLATLMNLLEKADQPATASFIENPEEVCDSILMRQVKLSGSVKFPDGSFSKDTVLTGFTPLMKRKSAAPAYAPAHLDPDLAHSALRISRLLFFGTMFLCGLEPPVLKLEIEDGRREYVSVVSQSTGGRGSPAVAALQSEQNNDVLLESFSEDEEDEQKEQITANASNEIRDLLTRKVELEKRQRSQDLHMQRVKKILSQSVVSVHMEIRPKYLVPDTNCFIDHLDGILTIAQSNCYTLMVPTVVLSELEGLSRGGRSPLPESRRHRPLDPQHVKRVAMCAKSALDLLRQRHSAVKCVTTKGAVLASTAFCTEEDDDGGAADGDGGARCNDDKILSTCLVVLLTDDRNLRVKAHAHDLPVRELPDFEAWAGLG
;
A
#
# COMPACT_ATOMS: atom_id res chain seq x y z
N MET A 1 17.14 0.47 7.96
CA MET A 1 18.46 1.06 8.34
C MET A 1 18.60 2.50 7.87
N PHE A 2 18.46 2.81 6.57
CA PHE A 2 18.56 4.20 6.07
C PHE A 2 17.65 5.19 6.82
N ASN A 3 16.39 4.82 7.06
CA ASN A 3 15.44 5.63 7.84
C ASN A 3 15.99 6.04 9.22
N LEU A 4 16.68 5.12 9.92
CA LEU A 4 17.25 5.37 11.24
C LEU A 4 18.45 6.32 11.18
N ILE A 5 19.26 6.22 10.12
CA ILE A 5 20.38 7.15 9.89
C ILE A 5 19.82 8.55 9.64
N LEU A 6 18.76 8.67 8.81
CA LEU A 6 18.07 9.93 8.56
C LEU A 6 17.46 10.50 9.84
N GLU A 7 16.78 9.69 10.63
CA GLU A 7 16.20 10.09 11.92
C GLU A 7 17.27 10.72 12.83
N ARG A 8 18.41 10.03 13.00
CA ARG A 8 19.48 10.52 13.85
C ARG A 8 20.14 11.79 13.28
N CYS A 9 20.38 11.83 11.97
CA CYS A 9 20.91 13.03 11.29
C CYS A 9 20.01 14.25 11.48
N VAL A 10 18.70 14.08 11.25
CA VAL A 10 17.70 15.15 11.40
C VAL A 10 17.68 15.67 12.83
N ALA A 11 17.66 14.78 13.83
CA ALA A 11 17.68 15.18 15.23
C ALA A 11 18.92 16.01 15.58
N ILE A 12 20.11 15.56 15.18
CA ILE A 12 21.38 16.27 15.45
C ILE A 12 21.40 17.66 14.79
N LEU A 13 20.95 17.76 13.54
CA LEU A 13 20.93 19.03 12.80
C LEU A 13 19.89 20.00 13.34
N GLN A 14 18.70 19.50 13.70
CA GLN A 14 17.66 20.29 14.32
C GLN A 14 18.13 20.87 15.66
N ASP A 15 18.68 20.03 16.56
CA ASP A 15 19.20 20.46 17.86
C ASP A 15 20.29 21.54 17.70
N HIS A 16 21.18 21.37 16.71
CA HIS A 16 22.25 22.32 16.43
C HIS A 16 21.71 23.67 15.92
N LEU A 17 20.74 23.65 14.98
CA LEU A 17 20.15 24.88 14.45
C LEU A 17 19.28 25.58 15.49
N ASP A 18 18.52 24.85 16.29
CA ASP A 18 17.71 25.43 17.39
C ASP A 18 18.61 26.07 18.45
N ALA A 19 19.74 25.44 18.79
CA ALA A 19 20.72 26.02 19.71
C ALA A 19 21.35 27.28 19.11
N ARG A 20 21.70 27.26 17.82
CA ARG A 20 22.25 28.41 17.10
C ARG A 20 21.27 29.58 17.07
N ASP A 21 20.00 29.33 16.78
CA ASP A 21 18.96 30.36 16.72
C ASP A 21 18.70 30.97 18.09
N LYS A 22 18.68 30.16 19.16
CA LYS A 22 18.58 30.65 20.55
C LYS A 22 19.74 31.56 20.92
N VAL A 23 20.97 31.24 20.50
CA VAL A 23 22.15 32.09 20.74
C VAL A 23 22.08 33.37 19.90
N ALA A 24 21.70 33.29 18.62
CA ALA A 24 21.56 34.45 17.75
C ALA A 24 20.51 35.46 18.25
N VAL A 25 19.43 34.99 18.89
CA VAL A 25 18.44 35.86 19.53
C VAL A 25 18.99 36.51 20.81
N ALA A 26 19.89 35.85 21.53
CA ALA A 26 20.48 36.35 22.77
C ALA A 26 21.66 37.32 22.56
N THR A 27 22.41 37.18 21.47
CA THR A 27 23.55 38.03 21.12
C THR A 27 23.30 38.75 19.80
N THR A 28 23.27 40.09 19.79
CA THR A 28 23.15 40.94 18.58
C THR A 28 24.36 40.88 17.63
N THR A 29 25.22 39.87 17.78
CA THR A 29 26.35 39.59 16.89
C THR A 29 26.01 38.38 16.03
N PRO A 30 26.23 38.44 14.69
CA PRO A 30 25.99 37.30 13.82
C PRO A 30 26.91 36.16 14.25
N ALA A 31 26.32 35.02 14.64
CA ALA A 31 27.05 33.83 15.00
C ALA A 31 27.97 33.44 13.83
N ALA A 32 29.29 33.49 14.08
CA ALA A 32 30.33 33.10 13.12
C ALA A 32 29.98 31.73 12.52
N GLY A 33 30.01 31.65 11.18
CA GLY A 33 29.53 30.53 10.38
C GLY A 33 29.82 29.17 11.00
N GLY A 34 28.79 28.57 11.61
CA GLY A 34 28.92 27.40 12.44
C GLY A 34 29.17 26.16 11.61
N ASN A 35 30.35 25.57 11.79
CA ASN A 35 30.65 24.25 11.30
C ASN A 35 29.57 23.25 11.77
N LEU A 36 29.30 22.20 10.98
CA LEU A 36 28.35 21.19 11.41
C LEU A 36 28.86 20.47 12.68
N PRO A 37 27.97 19.93 13.53
CA PRO A 37 28.39 19.15 14.69
C PRO A 37 29.17 17.90 14.25
N SER A 38 30.13 17.45 15.06
CA SER A 38 30.99 16.29 14.78
C SER A 38 30.19 15.05 14.36
N ASP A 39 29.07 14.81 15.03
CA ASP A 39 28.24 13.64 14.80
C ASP A 39 27.56 13.68 13.43
N ALA A 40 27.18 14.88 12.95
CA ALA A 40 26.65 15.04 11.59
C ALA A 40 27.72 14.75 10.53
N HIS A 41 28.98 15.14 10.77
CA HIS A 41 30.09 14.80 9.86
C HIS A 41 30.34 13.29 9.75
N VAL A 42 29.99 12.50 10.76
CA VAL A 42 30.10 11.04 10.72
C VAL A 42 28.96 10.40 9.92
N LEU A 43 27.74 10.91 10.03
CA LEU A 43 26.55 10.29 9.43
C LEU A 43 26.27 10.73 7.99
N LEU A 44 26.52 12.01 7.65
CA LEU A 44 26.26 12.55 6.31
C LEU A 44 26.97 11.77 5.17
N PRO A 45 28.20 11.26 5.32
CA PRO A 45 28.82 10.39 4.31
C PRO A 45 27.97 9.17 3.97
N ALA A 46 27.39 8.50 4.98
CA ALA A 46 26.54 7.33 4.77
C ALA A 46 25.23 7.70 4.07
N VAL A 47 24.60 8.81 4.47
CA VAL A 47 23.40 9.33 3.80
C VAL A 47 23.69 9.62 2.33
N LYS A 48 24.80 10.32 2.04
CA LYS A 48 25.22 10.64 0.66
C LYS A 48 25.44 9.40 -0.18
N ILE A 49 26.09 8.37 0.35
CA ILE A 49 26.31 7.10 -0.38
C ILE A 49 24.97 6.45 -0.74
N TRP A 50 23.99 6.51 0.17
CA TRP A 50 22.67 5.97 -0.09
C TRP A 50 21.90 6.76 -1.15
N CYS A 51 21.95 8.10 -1.08
CA CYS A 51 21.41 8.97 -2.12
C CYS A 51 22.05 8.69 -3.50
N ASP A 52 23.38 8.54 -3.55
CA ASP A 52 24.09 8.18 -4.78
C ASP A 52 23.62 6.81 -5.32
N TRP A 53 23.43 5.82 -4.45
CA TRP A 53 22.92 4.51 -4.84
C TRP A 53 21.48 4.60 -5.36
N MET A 54 20.63 5.40 -4.70
CA MET A 54 19.24 5.62 -5.12
C MET A 54 19.20 6.24 -6.52
N MET A 55 20.01 7.26 -6.81
CA MET A 55 20.10 7.85 -8.14
C MET A 55 20.51 6.84 -9.23
N CYS A 56 21.27 5.80 -8.89
CA CYS A 56 21.70 4.76 -9.82
C CYS A 56 20.66 3.66 -10.06
N HIS A 57 19.68 3.53 -9.17
CA HIS A 57 18.75 2.41 -9.11
C HIS A 57 17.30 2.86 -8.94
N THR A 58 16.89 3.91 -9.65
CA THR A 58 15.52 4.47 -9.59
C THR A 58 14.45 3.38 -9.70
N GLU A 59 14.62 2.42 -10.61
CA GLU A 59 13.69 1.29 -10.82
C GLU A 59 13.46 0.40 -9.59
N VAL A 60 14.36 0.43 -8.60
CA VAL A 60 14.28 -0.44 -7.41
C VAL A 60 13.40 0.18 -6.33
N TRP A 61 13.31 1.51 -6.28
CA TRP A 61 12.65 2.23 -5.20
C TRP A 61 11.62 3.25 -5.68
N ASN A 62 11.48 3.48 -6.99
CA ASN A 62 10.44 4.32 -7.57
C ASN A 62 9.47 3.43 -8.37
N PRO A 63 8.18 3.31 -8.00
CA PRO A 63 7.50 4.05 -6.93
C PRO A 63 8.03 3.73 -5.53
N PRO A 64 8.05 4.72 -4.61
CA PRO A 64 8.50 4.57 -3.22
C PRO A 64 7.94 3.31 -2.54
N PRO A 65 8.79 2.37 -2.06
CA PRO A 65 8.31 1.15 -1.41
C PRO A 65 7.59 1.47 -0.10
N SER A 66 6.46 0.78 0.13
CA SER A 66 5.78 0.80 1.42
C SER A 66 6.64 0.10 2.49
N THR A 67 7.08 0.86 3.49
CA THR A 67 7.89 0.36 4.63
C THR A 67 7.06 0.12 5.90
N GLN A 68 5.73 0.10 5.78
CA GLN A 68 4.80 0.01 6.92
C GLN A 68 4.94 -1.28 7.74
N ASP A 69 5.46 -2.35 7.14
CA ASP A 69 5.62 -3.67 7.76
C ASP A 69 6.80 -3.74 8.75
N PHE A 70 7.76 -2.80 8.66
CA PHE A 70 9.00 -2.80 9.44
C PHE A 70 9.07 -1.56 10.35
N LYS A 71 8.18 -1.49 11.35
CA LYS A 71 8.20 -0.44 12.39
C LYS A 71 9.37 -0.64 13.36
N ILE A 72 10.57 -0.29 12.93
CA ILE A 72 11.77 -0.22 13.77
C ILE A 72 12.15 1.26 13.89
N GLY A 73 12.11 1.82 15.11
CA GLY A 73 12.40 3.25 15.38
C GLY A 73 11.15 4.09 15.65
N CYS A 74 11.32 5.41 15.75
CA CYS A 74 10.20 6.34 15.95
C CYS A 74 9.29 6.37 14.71
N PRO A 75 7.98 6.64 14.89
CA PRO A 75 7.06 6.79 13.77
C PRO A 75 7.58 7.86 12.80
N GLY A 76 7.46 7.59 11.50
CA GLY A 76 7.94 8.47 10.44
C GLY A 76 8.77 7.73 9.40
N ASP A 77 8.57 8.10 8.14
CA ASP A 77 9.16 7.44 6.99
C ASP A 77 10.39 8.14 6.44
N ALA A 78 11.12 7.43 5.58
CA ALA A 78 12.35 7.91 5.02
C ALA A 78 12.16 9.15 4.13
N TRP A 79 11.00 9.30 3.48
CA TRP A 79 10.73 10.39 2.54
C TRP A 79 10.41 11.68 3.27
N SER A 80 9.54 11.63 4.28
CA SER A 80 9.30 12.78 5.16
C SER A 80 10.60 13.23 5.84
N ARG A 81 11.41 12.28 6.34
CA ARG A 81 12.71 12.59 6.96
C ARG A 81 13.73 13.15 5.96
N LEU A 82 13.71 12.69 4.70
CA LEU A 82 14.53 13.29 3.64
C LEU A 82 14.11 14.74 3.37
N ALA A 83 12.81 15.02 3.30
CA ALA A 83 12.28 16.37 3.15
C ALA A 83 12.77 17.29 4.28
N THR A 84 12.59 16.85 5.54
CA THR A 84 13.09 17.59 6.71
C THR A 84 14.61 17.79 6.65
N LEU A 85 15.37 16.76 6.25
CA LEU A 85 16.82 16.88 6.10
C LEU A 85 17.19 17.93 5.05
N MET A 86 16.49 18.02 3.91
CA MET A 86 16.75 19.04 2.90
C MET A 86 16.49 20.45 3.45
N ASN A 87 15.38 20.64 4.17
CA ASN A 87 15.06 21.92 4.81
C ASN A 87 16.15 22.35 5.80
N LEU A 88 16.69 21.41 6.59
CA LEU A 88 17.76 21.68 7.55
C LEU A 88 19.10 21.95 6.86
N LEU A 89 19.43 21.18 5.82
CA LEU A 89 20.65 21.36 5.05
C LEU A 89 20.65 22.67 4.27
N GLU A 90 19.52 23.14 3.76
CA GLU A 90 19.40 24.44 3.10
C GLU A 90 19.65 25.60 4.09
N LYS A 91 19.11 25.49 5.32
CA LYS A 91 19.42 26.45 6.41
C LYS A 91 20.87 26.40 6.88
N ALA A 92 21.48 25.22 6.83
CA ALA A 92 22.87 24.99 7.18
C ALA A 92 23.84 25.24 6.02
N ASP A 93 23.33 25.54 4.81
CA ASP A 93 24.18 25.69 3.63
C ASP A 93 25.15 26.85 3.82
N GLN A 94 26.42 26.55 3.59
CA GLN A 94 27.50 27.49 3.87
C GLN A 94 27.74 28.38 2.67
N PRO A 95 28.18 29.64 2.86
CA PRO A 95 28.58 30.50 1.74
C PRO A 95 29.73 29.88 0.91
N ALA A 96 30.49 28.94 1.50
CA ALA A 96 31.49 28.15 0.79
C ALA A 96 30.91 27.32 -0.37
N THR A 97 29.63 26.92 -0.31
CA THR A 97 28.96 26.18 -1.39
C THR A 97 28.84 27.01 -2.68
N ALA A 98 28.68 28.33 -2.57
CA ALA A 98 28.63 29.22 -3.72
C ALA A 98 30.01 29.46 -4.38
N SER A 99 31.10 29.03 -3.73
CA SER A 99 32.47 29.20 -4.22
C SER A 99 33.00 28.04 -5.05
N PHE A 100 32.22 26.97 -5.23
CA PHE A 100 32.62 25.82 -6.05
C PHE A 100 32.44 26.10 -7.53
N ILE A 101 33.44 25.71 -8.32
CA ILE A 101 33.39 25.71 -9.78
C ILE A 101 33.33 24.26 -10.26
N GLU A 102 32.39 23.94 -11.16
CA GLU A 102 32.26 22.60 -11.76
C GLU A 102 32.96 22.49 -13.13
N ASN A 103 33.23 23.62 -13.80
CA ASN A 103 33.86 23.68 -15.11
C ASN A 103 35.37 23.99 -15.01
N PRO A 104 36.27 23.10 -15.47
CA PRO A 104 37.71 23.33 -15.45
C PRO A 104 38.17 24.55 -16.27
N GLU A 105 37.40 24.94 -17.29
CA GLU A 105 37.73 26.06 -18.19
C GLU A 105 37.51 27.44 -17.52
N GLU A 106 36.67 27.50 -16.49
CA GLU A 106 36.40 28.72 -15.70
C GLU A 106 37.47 28.99 -14.63
N VAL A 107 38.45 28.11 -14.48
CA VAL A 107 39.46 28.14 -13.40
C VAL A 107 40.63 29.12 -13.70
N CYS A 108 40.58 29.93 -14.76
CA CYS A 108 41.76 30.64 -15.25
C CYS A 108 42.27 31.84 -14.39
N ASP A 109 43.57 31.79 -14.12
CA ASP A 109 44.62 32.81 -13.91
C ASP A 109 44.74 33.75 -12.69
N SER A 110 43.94 33.66 -11.62
CA SER A 110 44.34 34.38 -10.38
C SER A 110 43.94 33.77 -9.03
N ILE A 111 43.22 32.65 -9.01
CA ILE A 111 42.77 32.03 -7.76
C ILE A 111 43.39 30.65 -7.67
N LEU A 112 44.22 30.43 -6.65
CA LEU A 112 44.68 29.08 -6.29
C LEU A 112 43.42 28.25 -5.97
N MET A 113 43.01 27.36 -6.87
CA MET A 113 41.87 26.46 -6.69
C MET A 113 42.37 25.03 -6.49
N ARG A 114 41.74 24.28 -5.59
CA ARG A 114 42.03 22.89 -5.27
C ARG A 114 40.87 22.00 -5.71
N GLN A 115 41.17 20.90 -6.38
CA GLN A 115 40.18 19.88 -6.70
C GLN A 115 39.69 19.19 -5.42
N VAL A 116 38.37 19.16 -5.21
CA VAL A 116 37.70 18.49 -4.10
C VAL A 116 36.92 17.31 -4.66
N LYS A 117 37.23 16.09 -4.18
CA LYS A 117 36.57 14.85 -4.60
C LYS A 117 35.92 14.18 -3.41
N LEU A 118 34.61 13.92 -3.52
CA LEU A 118 33.88 13.06 -2.58
C LEU A 118 34.09 11.58 -2.96
N SER A 119 35.27 11.02 -2.74
CA SER A 119 35.39 9.57 -2.58
C SER A 119 34.89 9.22 -1.18
N GLY A 120 34.29 8.03 -0.96
CA GLY A 120 33.55 7.62 0.26
C GLY A 120 34.32 7.73 1.59
N SER A 121 34.64 8.96 1.99
CA SER A 121 35.49 9.30 3.11
C SER A 121 34.63 9.32 4.36
N VAL A 122 34.84 8.33 5.21
CA VAL A 122 34.30 8.25 6.56
C VAL A 122 35.40 8.68 7.50
N LYS A 123 35.09 9.58 8.44
CA LYS A 123 36.01 9.96 9.52
C LYS A 123 35.89 8.93 10.63
N PHE A 124 36.98 8.25 10.96
CA PHE A 124 36.98 7.32 12.09
C PHE A 124 37.03 8.09 13.43
N PRO A 125 36.60 7.46 14.54
CA PRO A 125 36.67 8.06 15.89
C PRO A 125 38.08 8.49 16.32
N ASP A 126 39.12 7.96 15.66
CA ASP A 126 40.53 8.29 15.89
C ASP A 126 41.00 9.57 15.17
N GLY A 127 40.11 10.24 14.43
CA GLY A 127 40.42 11.46 13.70
C GLY A 127 41.16 11.26 12.38
N SER A 128 41.43 10.01 11.96
CA SER A 128 42.02 9.74 10.65
C SER A 128 40.99 9.89 9.54
N PHE A 129 41.39 10.59 8.48
CA PHE A 129 40.69 10.56 7.20
C PHE A 129 41.22 9.39 6.40
N SER A 130 40.33 8.50 5.94
CA SER A 130 40.72 7.56 4.89
C SER A 130 41.05 8.38 3.63
N LYS A 131 42.33 8.49 3.30
CA LYS A 131 42.72 8.83 1.92
C LYS A 131 42.28 7.66 1.05
N ASP A 132 41.22 7.93 0.29
CA ASP A 132 40.70 7.19 -0.83
C ASP A 132 40.00 5.83 -0.54
N THR A 133 39.00 5.52 -1.37
CA THR A 133 38.81 4.17 -1.95
C THR A 133 37.86 3.17 -1.26
N VAL A 134 37.12 3.45 -0.17
CA VAL A 134 36.32 2.36 0.46
C VAL A 134 35.29 1.73 -0.49
N LEU A 135 34.65 2.53 -1.34
CA LEU A 135 33.61 2.07 -2.28
C LEU A 135 33.96 2.30 -3.75
N THR A 136 35.18 2.71 -4.07
CA THR A 136 35.60 2.82 -5.47
C THR A 136 35.74 1.41 -6.06
N GLY A 137 35.11 1.17 -7.21
CA GLY A 137 35.01 -0.18 -7.77
C GLY A 137 33.79 -0.98 -7.27
N PHE A 138 33.00 -0.43 -6.34
CA PHE A 138 31.73 -1.04 -5.95
C PHE A 138 30.71 -0.86 -7.07
N THR A 139 30.52 -1.92 -7.86
CA THR A 139 29.74 -1.92 -9.12
C THR A 139 28.36 -1.25 -9.02
N PRO A 140 27.57 -1.42 -7.93
CA PRO A 140 26.30 -0.71 -7.79
C PRO A 140 26.42 0.83 -7.85
N LEU A 141 27.52 1.42 -7.37
CA LEU A 141 27.75 2.86 -7.44
C LEU A 141 28.42 3.33 -8.75
N MET A 142 28.86 2.40 -9.60
CA MET A 142 29.57 2.71 -10.85
C MET A 142 28.65 3.07 -12.03
N LYS A 143 27.33 2.82 -11.92
CA LYS A 143 26.35 3.25 -12.94
C LYS A 143 26.26 4.77 -13.07
N ARG A 144 26.71 5.51 -12.06
CA ARG A 144 26.81 6.96 -12.12
C ARG A 144 27.93 7.35 -13.08
N LYS A 145 27.62 8.13 -14.13
CA LYS A 145 28.65 8.87 -14.88
C LYS A 145 29.50 9.64 -13.86
N SER A 146 30.82 9.48 -13.91
CA SER A 146 31.75 10.09 -12.94
C SER A 146 31.27 11.48 -12.55
N ALA A 147 30.97 11.70 -11.26
CA ALA A 147 30.53 13.00 -10.79
C ALA A 147 31.56 14.04 -11.25
N ALA A 148 31.07 15.15 -11.81
CA ALA A 148 31.95 16.20 -12.29
C ALA A 148 32.89 16.65 -11.16
N PRO A 149 34.19 16.83 -11.43
CA PRO A 149 35.12 17.32 -10.42
C PRO A 149 34.68 18.72 -9.98
N ALA A 150 34.68 18.97 -8.67
CA ALA A 150 34.43 20.30 -8.12
C ALA A 150 35.76 20.93 -7.67
N TYR A 151 35.89 22.24 -7.84
CA TYR A 151 37.07 23.01 -7.46
C TYR A 151 36.69 24.05 -6.41
N ALA A 152 37.47 24.14 -5.32
CA ALA A 152 37.28 25.10 -4.24
C ALA A 152 38.51 25.98 -4.07
N PRO A 153 38.40 27.20 -3.50
CA PRO A 153 39.56 28.02 -3.20
C PRO A 153 40.57 27.30 -2.28
N ALA A 154 41.86 27.36 -2.59
CA ALA A 154 42.91 26.64 -1.87
C ALA A 154 43.12 27.12 -0.43
N HIS A 155 42.65 28.33 -0.10
CA HIS A 155 42.66 28.86 1.27
C HIS A 155 41.51 28.34 2.13
N LEU A 156 40.49 27.72 1.52
CA LEU A 156 39.39 27.10 2.25
C LEU A 156 39.90 25.84 2.94
N ASP A 157 39.55 25.69 4.21
CA ASP A 157 39.86 24.49 4.97
C ASP A 157 39.32 23.24 4.23
N PRO A 158 40.15 22.20 4.00
CA PRO A 158 39.72 21.02 3.30
C PRO A 158 38.50 20.36 3.94
N ASP A 159 38.37 20.34 5.27
CA ASP A 159 37.25 19.66 5.93
C ASP A 159 35.94 20.40 5.68
N LEU A 160 35.97 21.73 5.76
CA LEU A 160 34.85 22.59 5.34
C LEU A 160 34.51 22.41 3.86
N ALA A 161 35.51 22.34 2.98
CA ALA A 161 35.28 22.13 1.55
C ALA A 161 34.61 20.78 1.25
N HIS A 162 35.06 19.69 1.89
CA HIS A 162 34.41 18.39 1.74
C HIS A 162 32.99 18.39 2.33
N SER A 163 32.77 19.09 3.44
CA SER A 163 31.45 19.22 4.05
C SER A 163 30.47 19.96 3.14
N ALA A 164 30.86 21.16 2.68
CA ALA A 164 30.04 21.99 1.80
C ALA A 164 29.72 21.27 0.47
N LEU A 165 30.71 20.61 -0.15
CA LEU A 165 30.47 19.82 -1.36
C LEU A 165 29.48 18.67 -1.11
N ARG A 166 29.53 18.03 0.06
CA ARG A 166 28.60 16.95 0.42
C ARG A 166 27.18 17.47 0.60
N ILE A 167 27.02 18.61 1.27
CA ILE A 167 25.72 19.28 1.44
C ILE A 167 25.14 19.65 0.07
N SER A 168 25.95 20.27 -0.81
CA SER A 168 25.56 20.60 -2.18
C SER A 168 25.05 19.38 -2.96
N ARG A 169 25.76 18.24 -2.90
CA ARG A 169 25.33 17.01 -3.60
C ARG A 169 24.07 16.39 -2.99
N LEU A 170 23.89 16.47 -1.67
CA LEU A 170 22.67 16.02 -1.00
C LEU A 170 21.47 16.91 -1.36
N LEU A 171 21.65 18.22 -1.36
CA LEU A 171 20.63 19.17 -1.79
C LEU A 171 20.25 18.91 -3.25
N PHE A 172 21.21 18.74 -4.16
CA PHE A 172 20.91 18.36 -5.54
C PHE A 172 20.05 17.09 -5.62
N PHE A 173 20.36 16.06 -4.82
CA PHE A 173 19.56 14.84 -4.78
C PHE A 173 18.11 15.12 -4.33
N GLY A 174 17.92 15.83 -3.22
CA GLY A 174 16.58 16.05 -2.67
C GLY A 174 15.76 17.09 -3.43
N THR A 175 16.35 18.23 -3.78
CA THR A 175 15.63 19.39 -4.30
C THR A 175 15.52 19.42 -5.82
N MET A 176 16.45 18.80 -6.54
CA MET A 176 16.43 18.74 -8.01
C MET A 176 16.01 17.36 -8.51
N PHE A 177 16.67 16.30 -8.02
CA PHE A 177 16.42 14.95 -8.50
C PHE A 177 15.07 14.40 -8.00
N LEU A 178 14.81 14.36 -6.68
CA LEU A 178 13.54 13.82 -6.15
C LEU A 178 12.31 14.69 -6.49
N CYS A 179 12.48 16.01 -6.60
CA CYS A 179 11.41 16.90 -7.07
C CYS A 179 11.19 16.83 -8.59
N GLY A 180 12.20 16.45 -9.37
CA GLY A 180 12.14 16.36 -10.83
C GLY A 180 11.70 14.99 -11.37
N LEU A 181 11.37 14.03 -10.50
CA LEU A 181 10.81 12.74 -10.92
C LEU A 181 9.36 12.88 -11.36
N GLU A 182 8.92 11.93 -12.20
CA GLU A 182 7.53 11.80 -12.64
C GLU A 182 7.02 10.40 -12.24
N PRO A 183 6.15 10.26 -11.22
CA PRO A 183 5.66 11.33 -10.33
C PRO A 183 6.74 11.81 -9.33
N PRO A 184 6.64 13.06 -8.82
CA PRO A 184 7.61 13.60 -7.87
C PRO A 184 7.51 12.89 -6.53
N VAL A 185 8.64 12.78 -5.81
CA VAL A 185 8.70 12.16 -4.47
C VAL A 185 8.70 13.21 -3.36
N LEU A 186 9.37 14.33 -3.61
CA LEU A 186 9.33 15.53 -2.78
C LEU A 186 8.75 16.69 -3.57
N LYS A 187 8.08 17.62 -2.90
CA LYS A 187 7.56 18.85 -3.50
C LYS A 187 7.96 20.04 -2.63
N LEU A 188 8.27 21.16 -3.28
CA LEU A 188 8.41 22.44 -2.60
C LEU A 188 7.02 23.03 -2.38
N GLU A 189 6.62 23.15 -1.13
CA GLU A 189 5.41 23.82 -0.70
C GLU A 189 5.74 25.25 -0.26
N ILE A 190 4.87 26.20 -0.63
CA ILE A 190 5.02 27.60 -0.27
C ILE A 190 3.74 28.03 0.44
N GLU A 191 3.81 28.10 1.76
CA GLU A 191 2.71 28.54 2.63
C GLU A 191 3.18 29.73 3.47
N ASP A 192 2.38 30.81 3.51
CA ASP A 192 2.69 32.04 4.26
C ASP A 192 4.10 32.63 4.00
N GLY A 193 4.62 32.47 2.78
CA GLY A 193 5.95 32.92 2.39
C GLY A 193 7.10 32.06 2.90
N ARG A 194 6.81 30.96 3.60
CA ARG A 194 7.79 29.93 4.00
C ARG A 194 7.88 28.89 2.90
N ARG A 195 9.11 28.55 2.51
CA ARG A 195 9.42 27.54 1.51
C ARG A 195 9.85 26.28 2.24
N GLU A 196 9.12 25.19 2.06
CA GLU A 196 9.42 23.94 2.74
C GLU A 196 9.28 22.75 1.79
N TYR A 197 10.29 21.88 1.77
CA TYR A 197 10.21 20.60 1.07
C TYR A 197 9.39 19.62 1.90
N VAL A 198 8.35 19.07 1.29
CA VAL A 198 7.44 18.07 1.88
C VAL A 198 7.43 16.79 1.05
N SER A 199 7.20 15.65 1.71
CA SER A 199 7.01 14.39 0.99
C SER A 199 5.60 14.29 0.43
N VAL A 200 5.48 13.87 -0.83
CA VAL A 200 4.20 13.57 -1.47
C VAL A 200 3.92 12.07 -1.55
N VAL A 201 4.72 11.26 -0.86
CA VAL A 201 4.54 9.82 -0.81
C VAL A 201 3.36 9.50 0.10
N SER A 202 2.23 9.12 -0.50
CA SER A 202 1.01 8.74 0.22
C SER A 202 1.27 7.53 1.11
N GLN A 203 1.54 7.79 2.38
CA GLN A 203 1.50 6.76 3.40
C GLN A 203 0.04 6.61 3.80
N SER A 204 -0.57 5.45 3.51
CA SER A 204 -1.84 5.10 4.15
C SER A 204 -1.57 5.08 5.66
N THR A 205 -1.88 6.18 6.35
CA THR A 205 -1.73 6.28 7.79
C THR A 205 -2.57 5.16 8.38
N GLY A 206 -1.97 4.35 9.25
CA GLY A 206 -2.62 3.23 9.93
C GLY A 206 -3.68 3.67 10.97
N GLY A 207 -4.46 4.69 10.66
CA GLY A 207 -5.72 4.99 11.31
C GLY A 207 -6.76 3.98 10.86
N ARG A 208 -7.29 3.21 11.80
CA ARG A 208 -8.61 2.59 11.67
C ARG A 208 -9.59 3.69 11.22
N GLY A 209 -10.01 3.62 9.96
CA GLY A 209 -10.71 4.71 9.30
C GLY A 209 -10.11 4.91 7.92
N SER A 210 -10.38 3.96 7.03
CA SER A 210 -10.02 4.06 5.62
C SER A 210 -10.65 5.36 5.06
N PRO A 211 -9.87 6.36 4.60
CA PRO A 211 -10.42 7.59 4.03
C PRO A 211 -11.18 7.33 2.73
N ALA A 212 -10.89 6.18 2.09
CA ALA A 212 -11.57 5.73 0.89
C ALA A 212 -13.05 5.42 1.13
N VAL A 213 -13.45 5.02 2.35
CA VAL A 213 -14.86 4.73 2.64
C VAL A 213 -15.66 5.99 2.95
N ALA A 214 -15.03 7.03 3.51
CA ALA A 214 -15.72 8.30 3.81
C ALA A 214 -16.02 9.10 2.52
N ALA A 215 -15.12 9.08 1.53
CA ALA A 215 -15.36 9.73 0.24
C ALA A 215 -16.36 8.94 -0.65
N LEU A 216 -16.44 7.61 -0.47
CA LEU A 216 -17.43 6.78 -1.17
C LEU A 216 -18.81 6.81 -0.49
N GLN A 217 -18.91 7.12 0.81
CA GLN A 217 -20.19 7.24 1.50
C GLN A 217 -20.96 8.53 1.16
N SER A 218 -20.27 9.61 0.77
CA SER A 218 -20.95 10.83 0.30
C SER A 218 -21.48 10.74 -1.13
N GLU A 219 -20.98 9.79 -1.93
CA GLU A 219 -21.38 9.62 -3.34
C GLU A 219 -22.26 8.37 -3.57
N GLN A 220 -22.26 7.38 -2.67
CA GLN A 220 -23.14 6.19 -2.77
C GLN A 220 -24.62 6.48 -2.47
N ASN A 221 -24.97 7.66 -1.93
CA ASN A 221 -26.36 8.05 -1.73
C ASN A 221 -27.05 8.61 -2.98
N ASN A 222 -26.44 8.53 -4.18
CA ASN A 222 -27.01 9.10 -5.40
C ASN A 222 -27.03 8.21 -6.65
N ASP A 223 -26.76 6.90 -6.58
CA ASP A 223 -26.83 6.05 -7.79
C ASP A 223 -27.54 4.70 -7.60
N VAL A 224 -28.66 4.70 -6.88
CA VAL A 224 -29.75 3.74 -7.10
C VAL A 224 -31.02 4.52 -7.40
N LEU A 225 -31.01 5.26 -8.51
CA LEU A 225 -32.26 5.62 -9.18
C LEU A 225 -32.78 4.36 -9.87
N LEU A 226 -33.39 3.47 -9.09
CA LEU A 226 -34.25 2.42 -9.63
C LEU A 226 -35.50 3.13 -10.15
N GLU A 227 -35.40 3.77 -11.32
CA GLU A 227 -36.57 4.22 -12.06
C GLU A 227 -37.36 2.98 -12.43
N SER A 228 -38.32 2.67 -11.57
CA SER A 228 -39.42 1.78 -11.85
C SER A 228 -40.09 2.33 -13.09
N PHE A 229 -39.98 1.58 -14.19
CA PHE A 229 -40.71 1.87 -15.41
C PHE A 229 -42.21 1.90 -15.06
N SER A 230 -42.82 3.08 -15.04
CA SER A 230 -44.27 3.17 -15.19
C SER A 230 -44.56 2.80 -16.65
N GLU A 231 -44.98 1.57 -16.87
CA GLU A 231 -45.48 1.08 -18.17
C GLU A 231 -46.80 1.76 -18.59
N ASP A 232 -47.34 2.68 -17.79
CA ASP A 232 -48.71 3.19 -17.91
C ASP A 232 -48.92 4.37 -18.89
N GLU A 233 -47.88 4.97 -19.48
CA GLU A 233 -48.09 6.14 -20.38
C GLU A 233 -48.07 5.82 -21.89
N GLU A 234 -47.70 4.60 -22.34
CA GLU A 234 -47.60 4.29 -23.78
C GLU A 234 -48.78 3.46 -24.35
N ASP A 235 -49.69 2.95 -23.51
CA ASP A 235 -50.80 2.10 -23.97
C ASP A 235 -52.03 2.90 -24.45
N GLU A 236 -52.23 4.15 -24.01
CA GLU A 236 -53.37 4.97 -24.45
C GLU A 236 -53.27 5.45 -25.91
N GLN A 237 -52.07 5.49 -26.50
CA GLN A 237 -51.88 5.92 -27.90
C GLN A 237 -51.96 4.78 -28.94
N LYS A 238 -51.95 3.51 -28.51
CA LYS A 238 -51.94 2.33 -29.41
C LYS A 238 -53.33 1.96 -29.94
N GLU A 239 -54.40 2.26 -29.22
CA GLU A 239 -55.75 1.81 -29.60
C GLU A 239 -56.40 2.67 -30.70
N GLN A 240 -56.04 3.94 -30.85
CA GLN A 240 -56.72 4.82 -31.81
C GLN A 240 -56.25 4.70 -33.26
N ILE A 241 -55.09 4.08 -33.54
CA ILE A 241 -54.52 3.97 -34.90
C ILE A 241 -54.68 2.56 -35.50
N THR A 242 -54.96 1.54 -34.69
CA THR A 242 -54.89 0.12 -35.09
C THR A 242 -56.20 -0.48 -35.63
N ALA A 243 -57.34 0.19 -35.48
CA ALA A 243 -58.63 -0.34 -35.89
C ALA A 243 -58.82 -0.48 -37.41
N ASN A 244 -58.27 0.44 -38.23
CA ASN A 244 -58.55 0.51 -39.67
C ASN A 244 -57.36 0.16 -40.60
N ALA A 245 -56.26 -0.37 -40.08
CA ALA A 245 -55.08 -0.70 -40.88
C ALA A 245 -55.11 -2.16 -41.39
N SER A 246 -54.59 -2.43 -42.59
CA SER A 246 -54.42 -3.80 -43.10
C SER A 246 -53.48 -4.64 -42.21
N ASN A 247 -53.63 -5.98 -42.20
CA ASN A 247 -52.84 -6.87 -41.32
C ASN A 247 -51.32 -6.65 -41.45
N GLU A 248 -50.82 -6.44 -42.67
CA GLU A 248 -49.41 -6.14 -42.94
C GLU A 248 -48.93 -4.84 -42.25
N ILE A 249 -49.78 -3.83 -42.17
CA ILE A 249 -49.46 -2.54 -41.53
C ILE A 249 -49.40 -2.72 -40.01
N ARG A 250 -50.24 -3.59 -39.44
CA ARG A 250 -50.21 -3.92 -38.00
C ARG A 250 -48.95 -4.70 -37.62
N ASP A 251 -48.51 -5.64 -38.46
CA ASP A 251 -47.28 -6.39 -38.24
C ASP A 251 -46.05 -5.48 -38.31
N LEU A 252 -46.02 -4.55 -39.28
CA LEU A 252 -44.95 -3.56 -39.40
C LEU A 252 -44.92 -2.58 -38.21
N LEU A 253 -46.07 -2.16 -37.69
CA LEU A 253 -46.17 -1.31 -36.49
C LEU A 253 -45.67 -2.04 -35.24
N THR A 254 -46.07 -3.30 -35.06
CA THR A 254 -45.60 -4.13 -33.93
C THR A 254 -44.09 -4.33 -34.00
N ARG A 255 -43.58 -4.61 -35.21
CA ARG A 255 -42.14 -4.77 -35.43
C ARG A 255 -41.38 -3.47 -35.22
N LYS A 256 -41.96 -2.32 -35.59
CA LYS A 256 -41.38 -0.99 -35.34
C LYS A 256 -41.22 -0.73 -33.84
N VAL A 257 -42.26 -1.00 -33.04
CA VAL A 257 -42.21 -0.81 -31.57
C VAL A 257 -41.16 -1.72 -30.92
N GLU A 258 -41.07 -2.99 -31.35
CA GLU A 258 -40.05 -3.91 -30.85
C GLU A 258 -38.63 -3.44 -31.18
N LEU A 259 -38.43 -2.93 -32.40
CA LEU A 259 -37.14 -2.38 -32.85
C LEU A 259 -36.78 -1.10 -32.08
N GLU A 260 -37.74 -0.21 -31.84
CA GLU A 260 -37.53 1.01 -31.03
C GLU A 260 -37.20 0.68 -29.57
N LYS A 261 -37.83 -0.36 -28.98
CA LYS A 261 -37.48 -0.86 -27.63
C LYS A 261 -36.06 -1.42 -27.60
N ARG A 262 -35.67 -2.18 -28.63
CA ARG A 262 -34.31 -2.74 -28.74
C ARG A 262 -33.26 -1.65 -28.94
N GLN A 263 -33.57 -0.61 -29.72
CA GLN A 263 -32.70 0.54 -29.93
C GLN A 263 -32.52 1.34 -28.63
N ARG A 264 -33.62 1.68 -27.92
CA ARG A 264 -33.54 2.35 -26.61
C ARG A 264 -32.67 1.57 -25.61
N SER A 265 -32.82 0.25 -25.56
CA SER A 265 -31.99 -0.60 -24.69
C SER A 265 -30.51 -0.60 -25.06
N GLN A 266 -30.19 -0.57 -26.36
CA GLN A 266 -28.81 -0.49 -26.83
C GLN A 266 -28.19 0.88 -26.55
N ASP A 267 -28.95 1.96 -26.74
CA ASP A 267 -28.48 3.33 -26.48
C ASP A 267 -28.22 3.54 -24.98
N LEU A 268 -29.08 3.03 -24.10
CA LEU A 268 -28.86 3.04 -22.65
C LEU A 268 -27.63 2.23 -22.25
N HIS A 269 -27.42 1.06 -22.84
CA HIS A 269 -26.22 0.27 -22.60
C HIS A 269 -24.95 1.02 -23.06
N MET A 270 -24.98 1.62 -24.26
CA MET A 270 -23.90 2.42 -24.80
C MET A 270 -23.59 3.64 -23.93
N GLN A 271 -24.62 4.31 -23.40
CA GLN A 271 -24.47 5.42 -22.46
C GLN A 271 -23.85 4.97 -21.13
N ARG A 272 -24.24 3.82 -20.57
CA ARG A 272 -23.60 3.25 -19.38
C ARG A 272 -22.13 2.94 -19.62
N VAL A 273 -21.80 2.28 -20.73
CA VAL A 273 -20.42 1.99 -21.12
C VAL A 273 -19.62 3.29 -21.27
N LYS A 274 -20.18 4.32 -21.92
CA LYS A 274 -19.53 5.62 -22.08
C LYS A 274 -19.34 6.34 -20.74
N LYS A 275 -20.30 6.26 -19.81
CA LYS A 275 -20.19 6.80 -18.44
C LYS A 275 -19.05 6.12 -17.68
N ILE A 276 -18.96 4.79 -17.74
CA ILE A 276 -17.87 3.99 -17.14
C ILE A 276 -16.51 4.39 -17.73
N LEU A 277 -16.42 4.53 -19.06
CA LEU A 277 -15.18 4.94 -19.74
C LEU A 277 -14.79 6.41 -19.47
N SER A 278 -15.76 7.28 -19.14
CA SER A 278 -15.53 8.70 -18.84
C SER A 278 -15.13 8.98 -17.40
N GLN A 279 -15.32 8.02 -16.49
CA GLN A 279 -14.79 8.11 -15.13
C GLN A 279 -13.26 8.12 -15.23
N SER A 280 -12.64 9.20 -14.74
CA SER A 280 -11.20 9.34 -14.70
C SER A 280 -10.59 8.12 -13.99
N VAL A 281 -9.84 7.33 -14.74
CA VAL A 281 -9.30 6.05 -14.27
C VAL A 281 -8.18 6.34 -13.27
N VAL A 282 -8.53 6.52 -12.00
CA VAL A 282 -7.58 6.36 -10.90
C VAL A 282 -7.32 4.87 -10.79
N SER A 283 -6.23 4.40 -11.39
CA SER A 283 -5.81 3.00 -11.28
C SER A 283 -5.22 2.77 -9.88
N VAL A 284 -6.02 2.22 -8.98
CA VAL A 284 -5.53 1.76 -7.67
C VAL A 284 -4.79 0.45 -7.86
N HIS A 285 -3.47 0.46 -7.68
CA HIS A 285 -2.64 -0.74 -7.69
C HIS A 285 -2.52 -1.31 -6.28
N MET A 286 -2.89 -2.57 -6.10
CA MET A 286 -2.77 -3.29 -4.84
C MET A 286 -1.46 -4.09 -4.83
N GLU A 287 -0.57 -3.78 -3.88
CA GLU A 287 0.58 -4.63 -3.59
C GLU A 287 0.19 -5.70 -2.57
N ILE A 288 0.28 -6.98 -2.97
CA ILE A 288 -0.15 -8.11 -2.15
C ILE A 288 1.08 -8.74 -1.48
N ARG A 289 1.18 -8.64 -0.15
CA ARG A 289 2.21 -9.28 0.68
C ARG A 289 1.55 -10.24 1.69
N PRO A 290 1.34 -11.52 1.33
CA PRO A 290 0.61 -12.45 2.17
C PRO A 290 1.37 -12.74 3.47
N LYS A 291 0.78 -12.36 4.61
CA LYS A 291 1.23 -12.78 5.95
C LYS A 291 0.14 -13.51 6.72
N TYR A 292 -1.10 -13.09 6.51
CA TYR A 292 -2.28 -13.71 7.09
C TYR A 292 -3.10 -14.34 5.98
N LEU A 293 -3.52 -15.58 6.19
CA LEU A 293 -4.27 -16.37 5.22
C LEU A 293 -5.57 -16.80 5.87
N VAL A 294 -6.69 -16.60 5.17
CA VAL A 294 -8.03 -16.96 5.67
C VAL A 294 -8.53 -18.16 4.87
N PRO A 295 -8.46 -19.38 5.41
CA PRO A 295 -9.04 -20.56 4.77
C PRO A 295 -10.56 -20.62 4.98
N ASP A 296 -11.28 -21.06 3.94
CA ASP A 296 -12.67 -21.46 4.04
C ASP A 296 -12.83 -22.89 4.60
N THR A 297 -14.07 -23.35 4.77
CA THR A 297 -14.36 -24.71 5.25
C THR A 297 -13.84 -25.78 4.30
N ASN A 298 -13.92 -25.56 2.97
CA ASN A 298 -13.48 -26.53 1.98
C ASN A 298 -11.98 -26.77 2.03
N CYS A 299 -11.16 -25.74 2.31
CA CYS A 299 -9.72 -25.88 2.52
C CYS A 299 -9.39 -26.92 3.60
N PHE A 300 -10.17 -27.00 4.67
CA PHE A 300 -9.96 -28.00 5.73
C PHE A 300 -10.47 -29.40 5.38
N ILE A 301 -11.46 -29.51 4.50
CA ILE A 301 -12.04 -30.79 4.09
C ILE A 301 -11.20 -31.45 3.01
N ASP A 302 -10.75 -30.67 2.02
CA ASP A 302 -10.11 -31.17 0.80
C ASP A 302 -8.58 -31.05 0.86
N HIS A 303 -8.03 -30.07 1.59
CA HIS A 303 -6.60 -29.72 1.57
C HIS A 303 -5.95 -29.66 2.95
N LEU A 304 -6.35 -30.56 3.86
CA LEU A 304 -5.86 -30.56 5.25
C LEU A 304 -4.33 -30.66 5.35
N ASP A 305 -3.70 -31.43 4.48
CA ASP A 305 -2.24 -31.57 4.44
C ASP A 305 -1.56 -30.25 4.04
N GLY A 306 -2.12 -29.52 3.08
CA GLY A 306 -1.57 -28.22 2.68
C GLY A 306 -1.74 -27.15 3.77
N ILE A 307 -2.85 -27.18 4.51
CA ILE A 307 -3.03 -26.36 5.71
C ILE A 307 -1.92 -26.65 6.75
N LEU A 308 -1.54 -27.92 6.94
CA LEU A 308 -0.43 -28.30 7.82
C LEU A 308 0.91 -27.79 7.33
N THR A 309 1.23 -27.95 6.04
CA THR A 309 2.45 -27.46 5.42
C THR A 309 2.62 -25.95 5.61
N ILE A 310 1.56 -25.19 5.32
CA ILE A 310 1.53 -23.74 5.50
C ILE A 310 1.75 -23.38 6.97
N ALA A 311 1.04 -24.03 7.90
CA ALA A 311 1.20 -23.79 9.34
C ALA A 311 2.64 -24.05 9.81
N GLN A 312 3.24 -25.16 9.39
CA GLN A 312 4.58 -25.59 9.80
C GLN A 312 5.71 -24.72 9.22
N SER A 313 5.47 -24.04 8.09
CA SER A 313 6.45 -23.13 7.49
C SER A 313 6.86 -21.98 8.42
N ASN A 314 5.98 -21.58 9.35
CA ASN A 314 6.11 -20.39 10.21
C ASN A 314 6.29 -19.06 9.44
N CYS A 315 6.12 -19.06 8.11
CA CYS A 315 6.15 -17.87 7.27
C CYS A 315 4.81 -17.13 7.25
N TYR A 316 3.71 -17.88 7.47
CA TYR A 316 2.34 -17.39 7.37
C TYR A 316 1.56 -17.67 8.66
N THR A 317 0.52 -16.89 8.90
CA THR A 317 -0.44 -17.11 9.99
C THR A 317 -1.82 -17.40 9.41
N LEU A 318 -2.35 -18.59 9.70
CA LEU A 318 -3.70 -18.99 9.33
C LEU A 318 -4.70 -18.36 10.30
N MET A 319 -5.60 -17.57 9.77
CA MET A 319 -6.65 -16.83 10.48
C MET A 319 -7.99 -17.50 10.20
N VAL A 320 -8.38 -18.44 11.05
CA VAL A 320 -9.56 -19.29 10.87
C VAL A 320 -10.82 -18.57 11.37
N PRO A 321 -11.80 -18.26 10.50
CA PRO A 321 -13.05 -17.64 10.93
C PRO A 321 -13.82 -18.54 11.91
N THR A 322 -14.46 -17.96 12.92
CA THR A 322 -15.34 -18.70 13.86
C THR A 322 -16.51 -19.40 13.17
N VAL A 323 -17.01 -18.85 12.06
CA VAL A 323 -18.04 -19.48 11.23
C VAL A 323 -17.55 -20.79 10.62
N VAL A 324 -16.29 -20.85 10.17
CA VAL A 324 -15.67 -22.07 9.64
C VAL A 324 -15.53 -23.14 10.72
N LEU A 325 -15.16 -22.73 11.96
CA LEU A 325 -15.17 -23.66 13.10
C LEU A 325 -16.55 -24.25 13.36
N SER A 326 -17.57 -23.40 13.34
CA SER A 326 -18.97 -23.80 13.58
C SER A 326 -19.47 -24.77 12.49
N GLU A 327 -19.12 -24.51 11.23
CA GLU A 327 -19.42 -25.40 10.12
C GLU A 327 -18.72 -26.75 10.26
N LEU A 328 -17.42 -26.78 10.57
CA LEU A 328 -16.67 -28.02 10.78
C LEU A 328 -17.26 -28.84 11.95
N GLU A 329 -17.66 -28.20 13.04
CA GLU A 329 -18.36 -28.87 14.14
C GLU A 329 -19.69 -29.49 13.69
N GLY A 330 -20.49 -28.75 12.90
CA GLY A 330 -21.73 -29.25 12.31
C GLY A 330 -21.52 -30.43 11.36
N LEU A 331 -20.50 -30.35 10.50
CA LEU A 331 -20.13 -31.39 9.54
C LEU A 331 -19.63 -32.65 10.26
N SER A 332 -18.84 -32.50 11.32
CA SER A 332 -18.32 -33.64 12.11
C SER A 332 -19.43 -34.50 12.75
N ARG A 333 -20.62 -33.90 12.98
CA ARG A 333 -21.81 -34.56 13.53
C ARG A 333 -22.69 -35.23 12.46
N GLY A 334 -22.31 -35.15 11.18
CA GLY A 334 -23.01 -35.80 10.07
C GLY A 334 -24.31 -35.11 9.65
N GLY A 335 -24.40 -33.79 9.76
CA GLY A 335 -25.50 -33.02 9.16
C GLY A 335 -26.85 -33.07 9.88
N ARG A 336 -26.86 -33.22 11.22
CA ARG A 336 -28.10 -33.23 12.04
C ARG A 336 -28.75 -31.85 12.26
N SER A 337 -28.48 -30.86 11.41
CA SER A 337 -29.19 -29.57 11.45
C SER A 337 -30.43 -29.63 10.55
N PRO A 338 -31.56 -28.98 10.87
CA PRO A 338 -32.74 -29.00 10.01
C PRO A 338 -32.37 -28.45 8.63
N LEU A 339 -32.41 -29.30 7.60
CA LEU A 339 -32.12 -28.86 6.23
C LEU A 339 -33.15 -27.82 5.78
N PRO A 340 -32.72 -26.74 5.07
CA PRO A 340 -33.65 -25.87 4.37
C PRO A 340 -34.50 -26.68 3.39
N GLU A 341 -35.78 -26.36 3.28
CA GLU A 341 -36.79 -27.12 2.51
C GLU A 341 -36.35 -27.41 1.06
N SER A 342 -35.55 -26.52 0.46
CA SER A 342 -35.04 -26.62 -0.91
C SER A 342 -34.06 -27.78 -1.18
N ARG A 343 -33.50 -28.44 -0.16
CA ARG A 343 -32.52 -29.55 -0.33
C ARG A 343 -33.08 -30.95 -0.02
N ARG A 344 -34.37 -31.08 0.29
CA ARG A 344 -35.00 -32.38 0.62
C ARG A 344 -35.05 -33.39 -0.55
N HIS A 345 -34.73 -32.96 -1.77
CA HIS A 345 -34.95 -33.76 -3.00
C HIS A 345 -33.70 -34.41 -3.61
N ARG A 346 -32.52 -34.30 -3.00
CA ARG A 346 -31.32 -35.02 -3.48
C ARG A 346 -30.78 -35.93 -2.38
N PRO A 347 -30.87 -37.27 -2.52
CA PRO A 347 -30.20 -38.18 -1.59
C PRO A 347 -28.69 -37.89 -1.66
N LEU A 348 -28.11 -37.44 -0.55
CA LEU A 348 -26.67 -37.33 -0.42
C LEU A 348 -26.10 -38.75 -0.31
N ASP A 349 -25.03 -39.03 -1.05
CA ASP A 349 -24.33 -40.31 -0.96
C ASP A 349 -23.85 -40.53 0.49
N PRO A 350 -24.32 -41.60 1.17
CA PRO A 350 -23.93 -41.89 2.55
C PRO A 350 -22.41 -42.01 2.74
N GLN A 351 -21.68 -42.46 1.71
CA GLN A 351 -20.23 -42.57 1.76
C GLN A 351 -19.55 -41.20 1.76
N HIS A 352 -20.05 -40.28 0.93
CA HIS A 352 -19.57 -38.90 0.89
C HIS A 352 -19.81 -38.18 2.22
N VAL A 353 -21.01 -38.27 2.81
CA VAL A 353 -21.31 -37.65 4.11
C VAL A 353 -20.38 -38.17 5.21
N LYS A 354 -20.13 -39.48 5.23
CA LYS A 354 -19.20 -40.10 6.18
C LYS A 354 -17.77 -39.61 5.98
N ARG A 355 -17.31 -39.47 4.73
CA ARG A 355 -15.98 -38.94 4.39
C ARG A 355 -15.81 -37.50 4.90
N VAL A 356 -16.75 -36.61 4.57
CA VAL A 356 -16.71 -35.21 4.99
C VAL A 356 -16.73 -35.09 6.52
N ALA A 357 -17.56 -35.89 7.21
CA ALA A 357 -17.58 -35.90 8.67
C ALA A 357 -16.25 -36.36 9.29
N MET A 358 -15.56 -37.33 8.68
CA MET A 358 -14.22 -37.77 9.11
C MET A 358 -13.17 -36.68 8.86
N CYS A 359 -13.15 -36.05 7.68
CA CYS A 359 -12.23 -34.94 7.39
C CYS A 359 -12.45 -33.76 8.35
N ALA A 360 -13.71 -33.37 8.58
CA ALA A 360 -14.07 -32.31 9.52
C ALA A 360 -13.59 -32.62 10.95
N LYS A 361 -13.68 -33.88 11.38
CA LYS A 361 -13.16 -34.31 12.69
C LYS A 361 -11.64 -34.17 12.76
N SER A 362 -10.92 -34.63 11.73
CA SER A 362 -9.45 -34.49 11.66
C SER A 362 -9.02 -33.01 11.67
N ALA A 363 -9.73 -32.15 10.94
CA ALA A 363 -9.49 -30.71 10.94
C ALA A 363 -9.70 -30.08 12.32
N LEU A 364 -10.77 -30.43 13.03
CA LEU A 364 -11.01 -29.95 14.40
C LEU A 364 -9.94 -30.43 15.37
N ASP A 365 -9.48 -31.68 15.24
CA ASP A 365 -8.43 -32.23 16.08
C ASP A 365 -7.09 -31.50 15.85
N LEU A 366 -6.76 -31.11 14.61
CA LEU A 366 -5.64 -30.22 14.30
C LEU A 366 -5.81 -28.85 14.97
N LEU A 367 -6.96 -28.21 14.79
CA LEU A 367 -7.22 -26.87 15.33
C LEU A 367 -7.21 -26.84 16.87
N ARG A 368 -7.46 -27.97 17.53
CA ARG A 368 -7.33 -28.14 18.99
C ARG A 368 -5.88 -28.28 19.47
N GLN A 369 -4.94 -28.72 18.63
CA GLN A 369 -3.54 -28.89 19.00
C GLN A 369 -2.77 -27.57 19.20
N ARG A 370 -3.40 -26.42 18.95
CA ARG A 370 -2.86 -25.06 19.21
C ARG A 370 -1.50 -24.81 18.56
N HIS A 371 -1.43 -24.95 17.24
CA HIS A 371 -0.27 -24.53 16.47
C HIS A 371 -0.08 -23.01 16.56
N SER A 372 1.14 -22.53 16.79
CA SER A 372 1.46 -21.09 16.97
C SER A 372 1.09 -20.23 15.76
N ALA A 373 1.19 -20.81 14.56
CA ALA A 373 0.83 -20.20 13.28
C ALA A 373 -0.69 -20.23 12.97
N VAL A 374 -1.53 -20.80 13.83
CA VAL A 374 -2.99 -20.89 13.61
C VAL A 374 -3.72 -20.10 14.69
N LYS A 375 -4.58 -19.18 14.27
CA LYS A 375 -5.36 -18.30 15.15
C LYS A 375 -6.81 -18.31 14.72
N CYS A 376 -7.73 -18.16 15.67
CA CYS A 376 -9.15 -18.04 15.37
C CYS A 376 -9.55 -16.58 15.39
N VAL A 377 -10.45 -16.17 14.49
CA VAL A 377 -10.80 -14.76 14.32
C VAL A 377 -12.31 -14.62 14.23
N THR A 378 -12.83 -13.62 14.96
CA THR A 378 -14.25 -13.31 14.95
C THR A 378 -14.65 -12.43 13.79
N THR A 379 -15.94 -12.35 13.46
CA THR A 379 -16.47 -11.43 12.42
C THR A 379 -16.22 -9.95 12.75
N LYS A 380 -16.03 -9.63 14.05
CA LYS A 380 -15.65 -8.30 14.55
C LYS A 380 -14.12 -8.07 14.57
N GLY A 381 -13.33 -9.03 14.08
CA GLY A 381 -11.87 -8.94 13.96
C GLY A 381 -11.10 -9.24 15.26
N ALA A 382 -11.74 -9.81 16.29
CA ALA A 382 -11.06 -10.22 17.51
C ALA A 382 -10.31 -11.54 17.29
N VAL A 383 -9.01 -11.55 17.63
CA VAL A 383 -8.16 -12.75 17.51
C VAL A 383 -8.23 -13.54 18.81
N LEU A 384 -8.76 -14.76 18.74
CA LEU A 384 -8.90 -15.67 19.86
C LEU A 384 -7.70 -16.61 19.94
N ALA A 385 -7.11 -16.70 21.13
CA ALA A 385 -5.97 -17.58 21.41
C ALA A 385 -6.38 -19.06 21.57
N SER A 386 -7.68 -19.36 21.65
CA SER A 386 -8.18 -20.72 21.82
C SER A 386 -9.48 -20.93 21.05
N THR A 387 -9.60 -22.10 20.43
CA THR A 387 -10.80 -22.62 19.74
C THR A 387 -11.93 -23.07 20.69
N ALA A 388 -11.73 -22.99 22.01
CA ALA A 388 -12.58 -23.65 23.00
C ALA A 388 -13.85 -22.87 23.36
N PHE A 389 -13.91 -21.58 23.00
CA PHE A 389 -15.01 -20.66 23.32
C PHE A 389 -15.19 -19.64 22.20
N CYS A 390 -15.65 -20.10 21.03
CA CYS A 390 -15.74 -19.31 19.80
C CYS A 390 -17.18 -19.02 19.34
N THR A 391 -18.18 -19.20 20.20
CA THR A 391 -19.56 -18.81 19.88
C THR A 391 -19.69 -17.30 19.91
N GLU A 392 -19.88 -16.69 18.75
CA GLU A 392 -20.30 -15.29 18.65
C GLU A 392 -21.80 -15.21 18.87
N GLU A 393 -22.24 -14.30 19.74
CA GLU A 393 -23.65 -13.89 19.76
C GLU A 393 -23.89 -13.09 18.47
N ASP A 394 -24.77 -13.62 17.61
CA ASP A 394 -25.31 -12.88 16.49
C ASP A 394 -26.09 -11.68 17.08
N ASP A 395 -25.43 -10.54 17.18
CA ASP A 395 -26.04 -9.28 17.57
C ASP A 395 -26.93 -8.80 16.41
N ASP A 396 -28.08 -9.44 16.25
CA ASP A 396 -29.18 -9.06 15.36
C ASP A 396 -29.91 -7.80 15.87
N GLY A 397 -29.39 -7.16 16.92
CA GLY A 397 -29.99 -6.00 17.56
C GLY A 397 -29.41 -4.68 17.06
N GLY A 398 -29.92 -4.14 15.95
CA GLY A 398 -29.75 -2.69 15.72
C GLY A 398 -29.91 -2.12 14.32
N ALA A 399 -31.01 -2.40 13.60
CA ALA A 399 -31.62 -1.41 12.72
C ALA A 399 -33.07 -1.79 12.43
N ALA A 400 -34.00 -0.98 12.90
CA ALA A 400 -35.43 -1.09 12.64
C ALA A 400 -35.80 -0.62 11.22
N ASP A 401 -35.05 -1.07 10.21
CA ASP A 401 -35.30 -0.79 8.80
C ASP A 401 -35.24 -2.10 7.99
N GLY A 402 -36.37 -2.80 7.95
CA GLY A 402 -36.90 -3.52 6.78
C GLY A 402 -36.10 -4.59 6.01
N ASP A 403 -34.81 -4.82 6.28
CA ASP A 403 -33.96 -5.76 5.53
C ASP A 403 -33.21 -6.70 6.49
N GLY A 404 -33.98 -7.48 7.26
CA GLY A 404 -33.51 -8.52 8.17
C GLY A 404 -33.01 -9.77 7.43
N GLY A 405 -32.08 -9.60 6.49
CA GLY A 405 -31.39 -10.72 5.87
C GLY A 405 -30.30 -11.24 6.79
N ALA A 406 -30.49 -12.43 7.37
CA ALA A 406 -29.44 -13.12 8.12
C ALA A 406 -28.16 -13.19 7.26
N ARG A 407 -27.08 -12.53 7.71
CA ARG A 407 -25.81 -12.47 6.98
C ARG A 407 -25.37 -13.89 6.65
N CYS A 408 -25.08 -14.16 5.37
CA CYS A 408 -24.70 -15.51 4.98
C CYS A 408 -23.28 -15.83 5.48
N ASN A 409 -22.94 -17.12 5.58
CA ASN A 409 -21.63 -17.52 6.08
C ASN A 409 -20.48 -16.95 5.22
N ASP A 410 -20.70 -16.80 3.91
CA ASP A 410 -19.76 -16.12 3.01
C ASP A 410 -19.48 -14.69 3.47
N ASP A 411 -20.50 -13.91 3.88
CA ASP A 411 -20.33 -12.54 4.35
C ASP A 411 -19.54 -12.49 5.67
N LYS A 412 -19.73 -13.51 6.52
CA LYS A 412 -18.97 -13.68 7.77
C LYS A 412 -17.50 -14.02 7.49
N ILE A 413 -17.21 -14.84 6.47
CA ILE A 413 -15.83 -15.13 6.03
C ILE A 413 -15.20 -13.89 5.42
N LEU A 414 -15.90 -13.19 4.53
CA LEU A 414 -15.41 -11.98 3.84
C LEU A 414 -15.14 -10.84 4.83
N SER A 415 -16.00 -10.64 5.83
CA SER A 415 -15.78 -9.64 6.88
C SER A 415 -14.58 -9.96 7.78
N THR A 416 -14.24 -11.25 7.92
CA THR A 416 -13.03 -11.70 8.63
C THR A 416 -11.77 -11.56 7.76
N CYS A 417 -11.92 -11.63 6.44
CA CYS A 417 -10.83 -11.61 5.48
C CYS A 417 -10.34 -10.19 5.19
N LEU A 418 -9.21 -9.82 5.79
CA LEU A 418 -8.56 -8.52 5.56
C LEU A 418 -7.35 -8.60 4.63
N VAL A 419 -6.94 -9.80 4.16
CA VAL A 419 -5.61 -10.00 3.56
C VAL A 419 -5.61 -10.93 2.34
N VAL A 420 -5.61 -12.26 2.51
CA VAL A 420 -5.70 -13.22 1.41
C VAL A 420 -6.66 -14.32 1.79
N LEU A 421 -7.68 -14.54 0.95
CA LEU A 421 -8.62 -15.63 1.08
C LEU A 421 -8.09 -16.86 0.35
N LEU A 422 -8.12 -18.01 1.03
CA LEU A 422 -7.89 -19.33 0.43
C LEU A 422 -9.25 -20.00 0.23
N THR A 423 -9.63 -20.21 -1.02
CA THR A 423 -10.89 -20.89 -1.37
C THR A 423 -10.85 -21.42 -2.81
N ASP A 424 -11.49 -22.57 -3.01
CA ASP A 424 -11.76 -23.14 -4.32
C ASP A 424 -13.20 -22.82 -4.78
N ASP A 425 -14.01 -22.15 -3.94
CA ASP A 425 -15.39 -21.80 -4.27
C ASP A 425 -15.42 -20.59 -5.23
N ARG A 426 -15.96 -20.82 -6.43
CA ARG A 426 -16.08 -19.81 -7.47
C ARG A 426 -16.95 -18.61 -7.05
N ASN A 427 -18.04 -18.83 -6.32
CA ASN A 427 -18.95 -17.77 -5.90
C ASN A 427 -18.28 -16.92 -4.83
N LEU A 428 -17.64 -17.56 -3.84
CA LEU A 428 -16.91 -16.85 -2.80
C LEU A 428 -15.75 -16.04 -3.39
N ARG A 429 -15.03 -16.60 -4.37
CA ARG A 429 -13.98 -15.90 -5.11
C ARG A 429 -14.48 -14.66 -5.85
N VAL A 430 -15.63 -14.75 -6.53
CA VAL A 430 -16.25 -13.59 -7.20
C VAL A 430 -16.65 -12.52 -6.19
N LYS A 431 -17.26 -12.91 -5.06
CA LYS A 431 -17.61 -11.97 -3.99
C LYS A 431 -16.37 -11.28 -3.42
N ALA A 432 -15.29 -12.02 -3.17
CA ALA A 432 -14.04 -11.46 -2.68
C ALA A 432 -13.40 -10.46 -3.66
N HIS A 433 -13.40 -10.76 -4.96
CA HIS A 433 -12.94 -9.80 -5.98
C HIS A 433 -13.80 -8.53 -6.02
N ALA A 434 -15.11 -8.62 -5.79
CA ALA A 434 -15.98 -7.44 -5.69
C ALA A 434 -15.70 -6.58 -4.44
N HIS A 435 -15.01 -7.14 -3.44
CA HIS A 435 -14.56 -6.46 -2.22
C HIS A 435 -13.07 -6.11 -2.23
N ASP A 436 -12.41 -6.17 -3.39
CA ASP A 436 -10.97 -5.93 -3.52
C ASP A 436 -10.12 -6.82 -2.58
N LEU A 437 -10.53 -8.08 -2.38
CA LEU A 437 -9.80 -9.04 -1.57
C LEU A 437 -8.97 -10.00 -2.46
N PRO A 438 -7.66 -10.16 -2.15
CA PRO A 438 -6.80 -11.16 -2.79
C PRO A 438 -7.32 -12.61 -2.66
N VAL A 439 -7.62 -13.17 -3.82
CA VAL A 439 -8.04 -14.53 -4.20
C VAL A 439 -6.97 -15.60 -4.47
N ARG A 440 -6.78 -16.68 -3.70
CA ARG A 440 -6.08 -17.87 -4.24
C ARG A 440 -6.69 -19.20 -3.84
N GLU A 441 -6.52 -20.20 -4.70
CA GLU A 441 -6.71 -21.62 -4.38
C GLU A 441 -5.53 -22.09 -3.52
N LEU A 442 -5.76 -23.05 -2.61
CA LEU A 442 -4.72 -23.45 -1.66
C LEU A 442 -3.50 -24.09 -2.35
N PRO A 443 -3.65 -25.05 -3.28
CA PRO A 443 -2.50 -25.67 -3.96
C PRO A 443 -1.68 -24.65 -4.77
N ASP A 444 -2.35 -23.69 -5.41
CA ASP A 444 -1.71 -22.58 -6.13
C ASP A 444 -0.87 -21.70 -5.19
N PHE A 445 -1.38 -21.44 -3.99
CA PHE A 445 -0.68 -20.65 -2.99
C PHE A 445 0.56 -21.38 -2.48
N GLU A 446 0.49 -22.69 -2.22
CA GLU A 446 1.64 -23.49 -1.81
C GLU A 446 2.76 -23.50 -2.86
N ALA A 447 2.39 -23.67 -4.14
CA ALA A 447 3.35 -23.61 -5.24
C ALA A 447 4.01 -22.23 -5.35
N TRP A 448 3.22 -21.15 -5.21
CA TRP A 448 3.75 -19.78 -5.21
C TRP A 448 4.66 -19.50 -4.00
N ALA A 449 4.34 -20.04 -2.83
CA ALA A 449 5.11 -19.89 -1.61
C ALA A 449 6.38 -20.77 -1.57
N GLY A 450 6.56 -21.68 -2.53
CA GLY A 450 7.67 -22.63 -2.54
C GLY A 450 7.56 -23.69 -1.45
N LEU A 451 6.33 -24.07 -1.09
CA LEU A 451 6.02 -25.05 -0.05
C LEU A 451 5.60 -26.43 -0.59
N GLY A 452 5.47 -26.58 -1.92
CA GLY A 452 5.00 -27.78 -2.61
C GLY A 452 6.07 -28.72 -3.15
#